data_AF-A0A357V685-F1
#
_entry.id   AF-A0A357V685-F1
#
_cell.length_a   1.000
_cell.length_b   1.000
_cell.length_c   1.000
_cell.angle_alpha   90.00
_cell.angle_beta   90.00
_cell.angle_gamma   90.00
#
_symmetry.space_group_name_H-M   'P 1'
#
loop_
_entity.id
_entity.type
_entity.pdbx_description
1 polymer ?
#
loop_
_entity_poly.entity_id
_entity_poly.type
_entity_poly.pdbx_seq_one_letter_code
_entity_poly.pdbx_strand_id
1 'polypeptide(L)' 'MADKSKTVKPADAPERIAKVIARAGLCSRREAERWIEEGRVIVDGKKLLTPAHT' A
#
# COMPACT_ATOMS: atom_id res chain seq x y z
N MET A 1 -6.92 2.46 29.37
CA MET A 1 -6.14 3.51 28.68
C MET A 1 -6.16 3.23 27.18
N ALA A 2 -6.75 4.17 26.44
CA ALA A 2 -6.73 4.39 25.00
C ALA A 2 -6.93 3.18 24.07
N ASP A 3 -8.20 2.98 23.75
CA ASP A 3 -8.73 2.22 22.62
C ASP A 3 -7.99 2.56 21.31
N LYS A 4 -7.49 1.52 20.62
CA LYS A 4 -6.78 1.63 19.35
C LYS A 4 -7.78 2.03 18.26
N SER A 5 -7.81 3.32 17.93
CA SER A 5 -8.60 3.89 16.84
C SER A 5 -8.35 3.18 15.50
N LYS A 6 -9.16 2.17 15.19
CA LYS A 6 -9.18 1.50 13.89
C LYS A 6 -10.25 2.19 13.04
N THR A 7 -9.87 3.26 12.37
CA THR A 7 -10.74 3.95 11.40
C THR A 7 -11.02 3.01 10.23
N VAL A 8 -12.28 2.60 10.10
CA VAL A 8 -12.79 1.86 8.94
C VAL A 8 -12.96 2.88 7.82
N LYS A 9 -12.01 2.92 6.87
CA LYS A 9 -12.12 3.75 5.66
C LYS A 9 -12.93 2.99 4.60
N PRO A 10 -13.74 3.70 3.79
CA PRO A 10 -14.58 3.08 2.76
C PRO A 10 -13.71 2.32 1.76
N ALA A 11 -14.18 1.15 1.34
CA ALA A 11 -13.44 0.18 0.53
C ALA A 11 -13.20 0.63 -0.93
N ASP A 12 -13.80 1.76 -1.34
CA ASP A 12 -13.84 2.22 -2.72
C ASP A 12 -13.00 3.49 -2.98
N ALA A 13 -12.27 3.98 -1.97
CA ALA A 13 -11.33 5.07 -2.16
C ALA A 13 -10.03 4.54 -2.78
N PRO A 14 -9.41 5.28 -3.72
CA PRO A 14 -8.05 5.00 -4.19
C PRO A 14 -7.09 4.96 -2.98
N GLU A 15 -6.81 3.75 -2.50
CA GLU A 15 -5.98 3.49 -1.34
C GLU A 15 -4.57 3.14 -1.83
N ARG A 16 -3.59 3.95 -1.40
CA ARG A 16 -2.19 3.81 -1.81
C ARG A 16 -1.73 2.35 -1.69
N ILE A 17 -1.17 1.83 -2.78
CA ILE A 17 -0.71 0.44 -2.86
C ILE A 17 0.32 0.10 -1.78
N ALA A 18 1.19 1.05 -1.41
CA ALA A 18 2.12 0.87 -0.29
C ALA A 18 1.42 0.57 1.05
N LYS A 19 0.22 1.13 1.28
CA LYS A 19 -0.59 0.86 2.47
C LYS A 19 -1.24 -0.52 2.40
N VAL A 20 -1.69 -0.94 1.22
CA VAL A 20 -2.23 -2.29 0.97
C VAL A 20 -1.16 -3.34 1.22
N ILE A 21 0.05 -3.17 0.68
CA ILE A 21 1.19 -4.07 0.87
C ILE A 21 1.58 -4.14 2.36
N ALA A 22 1.66 -3.00 3.05
CA ALA A 22 1.94 -2.98 4.48
C ALA A 22 0.87 -3.67 5.32
N ARG A 23 -0.42 -3.55 4.92
CA ARG A 23 -1.53 -4.24 5.59
C ARG A 23 -1.52 -5.74 5.34
N ALA A 24 -1.06 -6.17 4.16
CA ALA A 24 -0.86 -7.58 3.84
C ALA A 24 0.30 -8.22 4.64
N GLY A 25 1.10 -7.41 5.34
CA GLY A 25 2.22 -7.88 6.15
C GLY A 25 3.43 -8.33 5.33
N LEU A 26 3.47 -7.98 4.04
CA LEU A 26 4.57 -8.35 3.14
C LEU A 26 5.85 -7.56 3.43
N CYS A 27 5.72 -6.28 3.76
CA CYS A 27 6.85 -5.41 4.08
C CYS A 27 6.37 -4.11 4.77
N SER A 28 7.31 -3.31 5.27
CA SER A 28 7.00 -1.98 5.84
C SER A 28 6.59 -0.97 4.76
N ARG A 29 5.90 0.11 5.11
CA ARG A 29 5.47 1.16 4.15
C ARG A 29 6.59 1.64 3.23
N ARG A 30 7.79 1.87 3.77
CA ARG A 30 8.98 2.33 3.02
C ARG A 30 9.55 1.26 2.10
N GLU A 31 9.50 0.01 2.50
CA GLU A 31 9.93 -1.11 1.67
C GLU A 31 8.95 -1.34 0.53
N ALA A 32 7.65 -1.18 0.80
CA ALA A 32 6.63 -1.24 -0.22
C ALA A 32 6.83 -0.15 -1.30
N GLU A 33 7.19 1.08 -0.89
CA GLU A 33 7.54 2.15 -1.82
C GLU A 33 8.78 1.79 -2.66
N ARG A 34 9.83 1.21 -2.05
CA ARG A 34 11.00 0.72 -2.78
C ARG A 34 10.68 -0.41 -3.77
N TRP A 35 9.85 -1.38 -3.38
CA TRP A 35 9.45 -2.45 -4.30
C TRP A 35 8.67 -1.94 -5.49
N ILE A 36 7.87 -0.88 -5.28
CA ILE A 36 7.19 -0.18 -6.37
C ILE A 36 8.21 0.52 -7.28
N GLU A 37 9.18 1.27 -6.73
CA GLU A 37 10.23 1.92 -7.53
C GLU A 37 11.11 0.90 -8.29
N GLU A 38 11.39 -0.25 -7.68
CA GLU A 38 12.10 -1.36 -8.32
C GLU A 38 11.26 -2.11 -9.37
N GLY A 39 9.96 -1.79 -9.53
CA GLY A 39 9.07 -2.47 -10.47
C GLY A 39 8.75 -3.92 -10.09
N ARG A 40 8.92 -4.29 -8.81
CA ARG A 40 8.57 -5.61 -8.26
C ARG A 40 7.08 -5.76 -7.97
N VAL A 41 6.31 -4.67 -8.00
CA VAL A 41 4.87 -4.69 -7.70
C VAL A 41 4.06 -4.60 -9.00
N ILE A 42 3.20 -5.60 -9.20
CA ILE A 42 2.25 -5.67 -10.32
C ILE A 42 0.84 -5.63 -9.74
N VAL A 43 0.03 -4.67 -10.19
CA VAL A 43 -1.38 -4.55 -9.82
C VAL A 43 -2.20 -4.58 -11.09
N ASP A 44 -3.18 -5.48 -11.17
CA ASP A 44 -4.02 -5.68 -12.36
C ASP A 44 -3.23 -5.84 -13.67
N GLY A 45 -2.09 -6.53 -13.60
CA GLY A 45 -1.20 -6.76 -14.74
C GLY A 45 -0.32 -5.57 -15.14
N LYS A 46 -0.41 -4.44 -14.43
CA LYS A 46 0.44 -3.25 -14.65
C LYS A 46 1.54 -3.17 -13.59
N LYS A 47 2.79 -3.07 -14.05
CA LYS A 47 3.93 -2.78 -13.17
C LYS A 47 3.81 -1.35 -12.67
N LEU A 48 3.77 -1.18 -11.36
CA LEU A 48 3.88 0.12 -10.75
C LEU A 48 5.35 0.48 -10.69
N LEU A 49 5.67 1.68 -11.15
CA LEU A 49 7.01 2.27 -11.07
C LEU A 49 7.01 3.54 -10.20
N THR A 50 5.82 3.99 -9.79
CA THR A 50 5.63 5.23 -9.03
C THR A 50 4.99 4.93 -7.67
N PRO A 51 5.64 5.30 -6.55
CA PRO A 51 5.14 5.02 -5.20
C PRO A 51 3.88 5.83 -4.85
N ALA A 52 3.54 6.83 -5.66
CA ALA A 52 2.40 7.73 -5.49
C ALA A 52 1.16 7.34 -6.31
N HIS A 53 0.93 6.04 -6.56
CA HIS A 53 -0.36 5.59 -7.08
C HIS A 53 -1.38 5.58 -5.94
N THR A 54 -2.30 6.57 -5.96
CA THR A 54 -3.51 6.60 -5.13
C THR A 54 -4.53 5.65 -5.73
#